data_AF-A0A3D1GCE8-F1
#
_entry.id   AF-A0A3D1GCE8-F1
#
_cell.length_a   1.000
_cell.length_b   1.000
_cell.length_c   1.000
_cell.angle_alpha   90.00
_cell.angle_beta   90.00
_cell.angle_gamma   90.00
#
_symmetry.space_group_name_H-M   'P 1'
#
loop_
_entity.id
_entity.type
_entity.pdbx_description
1 polymer ?
#
loop_
_entity_poly.entity_id
_entity_poly.type
_entity_poly.pdbx_seq_one_letter_code
_entity_poly.pdbx_strand_id
1 'polypeptide(L)'
;MKKTIYISTIICLTIVSCVTNRSIFQTERFDDLATLTIPKADKIEQDLGSTDRTPSHKISIGESIYPNKKGFNLETPKTYRRTEKGKFELETEYFYTASDSIVRVVMYEWTEIQEPDKPSGQSKTDTKKFQKKFDGLKKQLTSKLGEPSFVEIASDTAKSNFRDGIKWLSGNGNKAYLFMLGSNSTDYRKIRLAIYKE
;
A
#
# COMPACT_ATOMS: atom_id res chain seq x y z
N MET A 1 -9.19 60.79 -36.40
CA MET A 1 -9.52 59.34 -36.48
C MET A 1 -8.85 58.63 -35.31
N LYS A 2 -9.60 58.21 -34.29
CA LYS A 2 -9.07 57.47 -33.14
C LYS A 2 -8.99 55.98 -33.50
N LYS A 3 -7.81 55.37 -33.41
CA LYS A 3 -7.61 53.93 -33.63
C LYS A 3 -7.88 53.20 -32.32
N THR A 4 -8.96 52.41 -32.28
CA THR A 4 -9.28 51.51 -31.18
C THR A 4 -8.51 50.21 -31.39
N ILE A 5 -7.64 49.87 -30.45
CA ILE A 5 -6.89 48.60 -30.44
C ILE A 5 -7.70 47.60 -29.61
N TYR A 6 -8.17 46.53 -30.25
CA TYR A 6 -8.78 45.39 -29.55
C TYR A 6 -7.67 44.45 -29.07
N ILE A 7 -7.50 44.34 -27.76
CA ILE A 7 -6.65 43.33 -27.13
C ILE A 7 -7.51 42.09 -26.94
N SER A 8 -7.29 41.08 -27.78
CA SER A 8 -7.94 39.77 -27.66
C SER A 8 -7.24 38.99 -26.53
N THR A 9 -7.91 38.90 -25.38
CA THR A 9 -7.43 38.12 -24.24
C THR A 9 -7.66 36.64 -24.51
N ILE A 10 -6.61 35.92 -24.92
CA ILE A 10 -6.61 34.46 -25.03
C ILE A 10 -6.63 33.88 -23.61
N ILE A 11 -7.80 33.40 -23.17
CA ILE A 11 -7.96 32.64 -21.93
C ILE A 11 -7.45 31.21 -22.22
N CYS A 12 -6.21 30.95 -21.80
CA CYS A 12 -5.62 29.63 -21.85
C CYS A 12 -6.19 28.80 -20.68
N LEU A 13 -7.31 28.10 -20.93
CA LEU A 13 -7.84 27.08 -20.03
C LEU A 13 -6.87 25.88 -20.02
N THR A 14 -5.88 25.95 -19.14
CA THR A 14 -5.07 24.78 -18.79
C THR A 14 -5.95 23.85 -17.96
N ILE A 15 -6.59 22.91 -18.64
CA ILE A 15 -7.05 21.66 -18.02
C ILE A 15 -5.79 20.92 -17.54
N VAL A 16 -5.33 21.28 -16.35
CA VAL A 16 -4.45 20.44 -15.55
C VAL A 16 -5.30 19.23 -15.23
N SER A 17 -5.26 18.20 -16.09
CA SER A 17 -5.62 16.86 -15.69
C SER A 17 -4.62 16.48 -14.61
N CYS A 18 -4.97 16.83 -13.37
CA CYS A 18 -4.28 16.36 -12.20
C CYS A 18 -4.62 14.87 -12.14
N VAL A 19 -3.89 14.08 -12.93
CA VAL A 19 -3.73 12.65 -12.69
C VAL A 19 -2.95 12.61 -11.39
N THR A 20 -3.66 12.84 -10.28
CA THR A 20 -3.13 12.74 -8.94
C THR A 20 -2.46 11.39 -8.89
N ASN A 21 -1.14 11.38 -8.72
CA ASN A 21 -0.37 10.15 -8.58
C ASN A 21 -1.02 9.38 -7.42
N ARG A 22 -1.85 8.38 -7.75
CA ARG A 22 -2.75 7.70 -6.80
C ARG A 22 -1.92 6.76 -5.94
N SER A 23 -1.14 7.37 -5.07
CA SER A 23 -0.22 6.73 -4.16
C SER A 23 -1.00 6.16 -2.99
N ILE A 24 -0.52 5.05 -2.44
CA ILE A 24 -1.01 4.53 -1.14
C ILE A 24 -0.78 5.53 0.02
N PHE A 25 0.05 6.56 -0.22
CA PHE A 25 0.38 7.63 0.71
C PHE A 25 -0.56 8.85 0.60
N GLN A 26 -1.75 8.69 0.02
CA GLN A 26 -2.81 9.70 0.09
C GLN A 26 -3.21 9.96 1.54
N THR A 27 -3.59 11.21 1.84
CA THR A 27 -3.92 11.69 3.19
C THR A 27 -4.86 10.75 3.93
N GLU A 28 -5.94 10.28 3.31
CA GLU A 28 -6.97 9.47 3.96
C GLU A 28 -6.51 8.06 4.32
N ARG A 29 -5.53 7.52 3.60
CA ARG A 29 -4.99 6.15 3.81
C ARG A 29 -3.69 6.11 4.57
N PHE A 30 -3.09 7.28 4.80
CA PHE A 30 -1.90 7.44 5.59
C PHE A 30 -2.17 8.42 6.71
N ASP A 31 -2.13 9.73 6.46
CA ASP A 31 -2.13 10.77 7.48
C ASP A 31 -3.39 10.75 8.39
N ASP A 32 -4.58 10.47 7.84
CA ASP A 32 -5.89 10.52 8.53
C ASP A 32 -6.55 9.15 8.74
N LEU A 33 -5.75 8.08 8.88
CA LEU A 33 -6.22 6.70 9.01
C LEU A 33 -7.31 6.52 10.07
N ALA A 34 -7.23 7.24 11.20
CA ALA A 34 -8.19 7.16 12.30
C ALA A 34 -9.63 7.60 11.92
N THR A 35 -9.80 8.27 10.77
CA THR A 35 -11.10 8.73 10.25
C THR A 35 -11.55 7.94 9.00
N LEU A 36 -10.74 6.98 8.56
CA LEU A 36 -11.04 6.12 7.42
C LEU A 36 -12.07 5.08 7.86
N THR A 37 -13.24 5.14 7.24
CA THR A 37 -14.30 4.15 7.42
C THR A 37 -14.37 3.22 6.23
N ILE A 38 -14.97 2.04 6.39
CA ILE A 38 -15.16 1.10 5.29
C ILE A 38 -15.90 1.72 4.08
N PRO A 39 -17.01 2.46 4.23
CA PRO A 39 -17.64 3.13 3.08
C PRO A 39 -16.71 4.09 2.33
N LYS A 40 -15.80 4.79 3.04
CA LYS A 40 -14.79 5.65 2.41
C LYS A 40 -13.73 4.83 1.69
N ALA A 41 -13.25 3.75 2.30
CA ALA A 41 -12.31 2.82 1.68
C ALA A 41 -12.90 2.20 0.41
N ASP A 42 -14.16 1.76 0.44
CA ASP A 42 -14.87 1.21 -0.70
C ASP A 42 -14.92 2.22 -1.86
N LYS A 43 -15.24 3.49 -1.57
CA LYS A 43 -15.27 4.55 -2.59
C LYS A 43 -13.88 4.81 -3.19
N ILE A 44 -12.86 4.86 -2.36
CA ILE A 44 -11.46 5.00 -2.77
C ILE A 44 -11.05 3.86 -3.72
N GLU A 45 -11.41 2.62 -3.38
CA GLU A 45 -11.05 1.43 -4.16
C GLU A 45 -11.85 1.32 -5.46
N GLN A 46 -13.12 1.72 -5.47
CA GLN A 46 -13.91 1.87 -6.69
C GLN A 46 -13.30 2.91 -7.63
N ASP A 47 -12.90 4.07 -7.12
CA ASP A 47 -12.29 5.13 -7.92
C ASP A 47 -10.95 4.66 -8.52
N LEU A 48 -10.24 3.76 -7.84
CA LEU A 48 -9.03 3.11 -8.31
C LEU A 48 -9.25 1.97 -9.31
N GLY A 49 -10.50 1.56 -9.55
CA GLY A 49 -10.83 0.42 -10.39
C GLY A 49 -10.43 -0.93 -9.77
N SER A 50 -10.38 -1.01 -8.44
CA SER A 50 -10.13 -2.28 -7.75
C SER A 50 -11.35 -3.19 -7.77
N THR A 51 -11.11 -4.50 -7.79
CA THR A 51 -12.13 -5.54 -7.64
C THR A 51 -12.22 -5.95 -6.17
N ASP A 52 -13.43 -6.04 -5.61
CA ASP A 52 -13.67 -6.61 -4.29
C ASP A 52 -13.39 -8.12 -4.31
N ARG A 53 -12.55 -8.57 -3.37
CA ARG A 53 -12.14 -9.95 -3.14
C ARG A 53 -12.30 -10.34 -1.67
N THR A 54 -13.18 -9.65 -0.95
CA THR A 54 -13.46 -9.88 0.46
C THR A 54 -13.82 -11.36 0.69
N PRO A 55 -13.10 -12.07 1.57
CA PRO A 55 -13.36 -13.46 1.85
C PRO A 55 -14.62 -13.63 2.68
N SER A 56 -15.32 -14.76 2.50
CA SER A 56 -16.49 -15.13 3.30
C SER A 56 -16.13 -15.78 4.65
N HIS A 57 -14.87 -16.16 4.85
CA HIS A 57 -14.37 -16.77 6.08
C HIS A 57 -13.57 -15.75 6.90
N LYS A 58 -13.42 -16.02 8.20
CA LYS A 58 -12.71 -15.13 9.12
C LYS A 58 -11.22 -15.07 8.78
N ILE A 59 -10.70 -13.87 8.56
CA ILE A 59 -9.26 -13.59 8.47
C ILE A 59 -8.88 -12.69 9.63
N SER A 60 -7.72 -12.99 10.24
CA SER A 60 -7.14 -12.20 11.32
C SER A 60 -5.75 -11.71 10.93
N ILE A 61 -5.28 -10.66 11.62
CA ILE A 61 -3.94 -10.14 11.48
C ILE A 61 -3.10 -10.58 12.68
N GLY A 62 -1.88 -11.07 12.41
CA GLY A 62 -0.98 -11.53 13.46
C GLY A 62 -0.39 -10.37 14.29
N GLU A 63 -0.23 -10.59 15.59
CA GLU A 63 0.31 -9.60 16.54
C GLU A 63 1.72 -9.11 16.19
N SER A 64 2.51 -9.94 15.49
CA SER A 64 3.84 -9.54 15.02
C SER A 64 3.81 -8.44 13.95
N ILE A 65 2.66 -8.22 13.31
CA ILE A 65 2.43 -7.16 12.33
C ILE A 65 1.65 -6.00 12.95
N TYR A 66 0.55 -6.32 13.64
CA TYR A 66 -0.27 -5.35 14.36
C TYR A 66 -0.47 -5.81 15.81
N PRO A 67 0.25 -5.22 16.78
CA PRO A 67 0.17 -5.64 18.18
C PRO A 67 -1.21 -5.49 18.82
N ASN A 68 -2.06 -4.60 18.28
CA ASN A 68 -3.41 -4.35 18.78
C ASN A 68 -3.44 -4.03 20.29
N LYS A 69 -2.61 -3.07 20.73
CA LYS A 69 -2.45 -2.76 22.17
C LYS A 69 -3.75 -2.29 22.83
N LYS A 70 -4.67 -1.76 22.04
CA LYS A 70 -6.01 -1.32 22.46
C LYS A 70 -7.05 -2.44 22.52
N GLY A 71 -6.71 -3.66 22.09
CA GLY A 71 -7.62 -4.82 22.18
C GLY A 71 -8.86 -4.70 21.28
N PHE A 72 -8.74 -4.09 20.10
CA PHE A 72 -9.86 -4.00 19.17
C PHE A 72 -10.29 -5.38 18.69
N ASN A 73 -11.61 -5.63 18.67
CA ASN A 73 -12.18 -6.80 18.03
C ASN A 73 -12.34 -6.53 16.53
N LEU A 74 -11.41 -7.05 15.73
CA LEU A 74 -11.37 -6.83 14.29
C LEU A 74 -12.27 -7.83 13.55
N GLU A 75 -13.01 -7.31 12.58
CA GLU A 75 -13.76 -8.12 11.61
C GLU A 75 -12.85 -8.70 10.52
N THR A 76 -13.41 -9.60 9.72
CA THR A 76 -12.83 -9.98 8.43
C THR A 76 -12.58 -8.72 7.60
N PRO A 77 -11.36 -8.49 7.10
CA PRO A 77 -11.03 -7.28 6.37
C PRO A 77 -11.81 -7.21 5.06
N LYS A 78 -12.11 -5.99 4.61
CA LYS A 78 -12.52 -5.76 3.22
C LYS A 78 -11.27 -5.82 2.36
N THR A 79 -11.27 -6.69 1.36
CA THR A 79 -10.08 -6.99 0.53
C THR A 79 -10.33 -6.57 -0.91
N TYR A 80 -9.38 -5.84 -1.48
CA TYR A 80 -9.47 -5.28 -2.82
C TYR A 80 -8.23 -5.60 -3.63
N ARG A 81 -8.41 -5.91 -4.91
CA ARG A 81 -7.29 -6.23 -5.82
C ARG A 81 -7.32 -5.36 -7.08
N ARG A 82 -6.16 -4.87 -7.49
CA ARG A 82 -5.95 -4.17 -8.77
C ARG A 82 -4.55 -4.39 -9.32
N THR A 83 -4.36 -4.10 -10.60
CA THR A 83 -3.02 -4.01 -11.20
C THR A 83 -2.45 -2.62 -10.96
N GLU A 84 -1.33 -2.52 -10.24
CA GLU A 84 -0.64 -1.25 -10.00
C GLU A 84 0.36 -0.97 -11.11
N LYS A 85 0.09 0.06 -11.92
CA LYS A 85 0.97 0.58 -12.99
C LYS A 85 1.44 -0.50 -13.99
N GLY A 86 0.65 -1.55 -14.19
CA GLY A 86 1.00 -2.68 -15.06
C GLY A 86 2.21 -3.50 -14.60
N LYS A 87 2.66 -3.35 -13.34
CA LYS A 87 3.92 -3.96 -12.85
C LYS A 87 3.72 -4.94 -11.71
N PHE A 88 2.72 -4.70 -10.89
CA PHE A 88 2.41 -5.49 -9.72
C PHE A 88 0.93 -5.77 -9.66
N GLU A 89 0.59 -6.94 -9.15
CA GLU A 89 -0.70 -7.15 -8.55
C GLU A 89 -0.67 -6.58 -7.13
N LEU A 90 -1.62 -5.71 -6.81
CA LEU A 90 -1.76 -5.07 -5.52
C LEU A 90 -3.05 -5.53 -4.86
N GLU A 91 -2.92 -6.17 -3.71
CA GLU A 91 -4.01 -6.44 -2.79
C GLU A 91 -3.98 -5.44 -1.64
N THR A 92 -5.14 -4.90 -1.27
CA THR A 92 -5.30 -3.99 -0.14
C THR A 92 -6.38 -4.54 0.79
N GLU A 93 -6.02 -4.76 2.05
CA GLU A 93 -6.92 -5.23 3.10
C GLU A 93 -7.15 -4.13 4.11
N TYR A 94 -8.41 -3.85 4.42
CA TYR A 94 -8.83 -2.88 5.42
C TYR A 94 -9.38 -3.64 6.63
N PHE A 95 -8.57 -3.78 7.70
CA PHE A 95 -9.01 -4.37 8.96
C PHE A 95 -9.71 -3.31 9.81
N TYR A 96 -10.91 -3.59 10.28
CA TYR A 96 -11.78 -2.61 10.93
C TYR A 96 -12.55 -3.21 12.10
N THR A 97 -13.08 -2.31 12.95
CA THR A 97 -13.99 -2.69 14.03
C THR A 97 -15.44 -2.62 13.56
N ALA A 98 -16.21 -3.70 13.71
CA ALA A 98 -17.61 -3.77 13.23
C ALA A 98 -18.51 -2.67 13.82
N SER A 99 -18.31 -2.34 15.09
CA SER A 99 -19.17 -1.43 15.84
C SER A 99 -19.17 0.01 15.31
N ASP A 100 -18.08 0.45 14.70
CA ASP A 100 -17.93 1.82 14.19
C ASP A 100 -17.47 1.88 12.72
N SER A 101 -17.18 0.74 12.10
CA SER A 101 -16.67 0.62 10.74
C SER A 101 -15.35 1.38 10.50
N ILE A 102 -14.61 1.73 11.55
CA ILE A 102 -13.34 2.46 11.45
C ILE A 102 -12.20 1.49 11.17
N VAL A 103 -11.40 1.82 10.17
CA VAL A 103 -10.19 1.08 9.81
C VAL A 103 -9.13 1.27 10.89
N ARG A 104 -8.57 0.16 11.36
CA ARG A 104 -7.46 0.11 12.34
C ARG A 104 -6.13 -0.17 11.67
N VAL A 105 -6.14 -0.99 10.61
CA VAL A 105 -4.96 -1.35 9.83
C VAL A 105 -5.31 -1.37 8.36
N VAL A 106 -4.45 -0.77 7.54
CA VAL A 106 -4.41 -1.03 6.10
C VAL A 106 -3.20 -1.90 5.83
N MET A 107 -3.43 -3.06 5.22
CA MET A 107 -2.39 -3.93 4.71
C MET A 107 -2.34 -3.80 3.19
N TYR A 108 -1.15 -3.61 2.65
CA TYR A 108 -0.89 -3.71 1.23
C TYR A 108 -0.02 -4.93 0.97
N GLU A 109 -0.31 -5.68 -0.09
CA GLU A 109 0.53 -6.75 -0.60
C GLU A 109 0.79 -6.54 -2.09
N TRP A 110 2.06 -6.50 -2.49
CA TRP A 110 2.48 -6.52 -3.88
C TRP A 110 3.06 -7.89 -4.23
N THR A 111 2.51 -8.48 -5.30
CA THR A 111 2.93 -9.75 -5.90
C THR A 111 3.17 -9.59 -7.40
N GLU A 112 3.76 -10.60 -8.02
CA GLU A 112 3.85 -10.67 -9.48
C GLU A 112 2.45 -10.74 -10.10
N ILE A 113 2.31 -10.13 -11.27
CA ILE A 113 1.08 -10.29 -12.06
C ILE A 113 1.05 -11.74 -12.52
N GLN A 114 0.01 -12.47 -12.13
CA GLN A 114 -0.19 -13.82 -12.64
C GLN A 114 -0.65 -13.75 -14.10
N GLU A 115 0.16 -14.31 -15.00
CA GLU A 115 -0.27 -14.57 -16.37
C GLU A 115 -1.23 -15.77 -16.36
N PRO A 116 -2.41 -15.69 -17.01
CA PRO A 116 -3.42 -16.74 -16.99
C PRO A 116 -2.90 -18.12 -17.41
N ASP A 117 -1.89 -18.15 -18.28
CA ASP A 117 -1.38 -19.37 -18.92
C ASP A 117 -0.13 -19.94 -18.26
N LYS A 118 0.38 -19.32 -17.19
CA LYS A 118 1.57 -19.82 -16.47
C LYS A 118 1.17 -20.57 -15.20
N PRO A 119 1.58 -21.85 -15.05
CA PRO A 119 1.38 -22.60 -13.81
C PRO A 119 1.93 -21.85 -12.60
N SER A 120 1.20 -21.89 -11.49
CA SER A 120 1.66 -21.33 -10.22
C SER A 120 3.02 -21.93 -9.84
N GLY A 121 4.01 -21.05 -9.61
CA GLY A 121 5.36 -21.46 -9.20
C GLY A 121 6.43 -21.55 -10.30
N GLN A 122 6.12 -21.28 -11.57
CA GLN A 122 7.12 -21.27 -12.66
C GLN A 122 7.59 -19.88 -13.11
N SER A 123 6.95 -18.81 -12.69
CA SER A 123 7.39 -17.44 -13.03
C SER A 123 8.45 -16.97 -12.04
N LYS A 124 9.71 -16.85 -12.49
CA LYS A 124 10.75 -16.13 -11.74
C LYS A 124 10.28 -14.70 -11.51
N THR A 125 10.27 -14.27 -10.26
CA THR A 125 9.98 -12.88 -9.93
C THR A 125 11.11 -11.97 -10.42
N ASP A 126 10.78 -10.80 -10.97
CA ASP A 126 11.80 -9.80 -11.26
C ASP A 126 12.29 -9.19 -9.94
N THR A 127 13.35 -9.77 -9.40
CA THR A 127 13.93 -9.40 -8.10
C THR A 127 14.34 -7.93 -8.05
N LYS A 128 14.84 -7.36 -9.15
CA LYS A 128 15.22 -5.95 -9.25
C LYS A 128 14.00 -5.03 -9.19
N LYS A 129 12.91 -5.41 -9.88
CA LYS A 129 11.64 -4.68 -9.82
C LYS A 129 11.10 -4.63 -8.39
N PHE A 130 11.12 -5.75 -7.68
CA PHE A 130 10.71 -5.83 -6.29
C PHE A 130 11.61 -5.00 -5.37
N GLN A 131 12.93 -5.13 -5.50
CA GLN A 131 13.87 -4.33 -4.70
C GLN A 131 13.63 -2.83 -4.88
N LYS A 132 13.47 -2.37 -6.14
CA LYS A 132 13.17 -0.97 -6.44
C LYS A 132 11.85 -0.49 -5.81
N LYS A 133 10.82 -1.34 -5.78
CA LYS A 133 9.56 -1.02 -5.10
C LYS A 133 9.75 -0.93 -3.59
N PHE A 134 10.46 -1.89 -2.99
CA PHE A 134 10.74 -1.93 -1.57
C PHE A 134 11.53 -0.68 -1.11
N ASP A 135 12.60 -0.34 -1.81
CA ASP A 135 13.42 0.85 -1.54
C ASP A 135 12.62 2.15 -1.72
N GLY A 136 11.76 2.20 -2.75
CA GLY A 136 10.88 3.33 -3.00
C GLY A 136 9.84 3.53 -1.88
N LEU A 137 9.28 2.44 -1.34
CA LEU A 137 8.39 2.48 -0.18
C LEU A 137 9.14 2.90 1.07
N LYS A 138 10.32 2.32 1.34
CA LYS A 138 11.20 2.70 2.45
C LYS A 138 11.50 4.20 2.43
N LYS A 139 11.89 4.74 1.29
CA LYS A 139 12.19 6.18 1.14
C LYS A 139 10.98 7.06 1.46
N GLN A 140 9.80 6.70 0.95
CA GLN A 140 8.57 7.45 1.21
C GLN A 140 8.14 7.39 2.68
N LEU A 141 8.22 6.20 3.30
CA LEU A 141 7.93 6.02 4.72
C LEU A 141 8.90 6.81 5.59
N THR A 142 10.20 6.77 5.28
CA THR A 142 11.23 7.53 6.01
C THR A 142 10.98 9.03 5.90
N SER A 143 10.60 9.52 4.72
CA SER A 143 10.24 10.92 4.51
C SER A 143 9.02 11.36 5.32
N LYS A 144 8.08 10.45 5.63
CA LYS A 144 6.84 10.78 6.35
C LYS A 144 6.91 10.52 7.86
N LEU A 145 7.65 9.50 8.29
CA LEU A 145 7.68 9.02 9.67
C LEU A 145 9.03 9.22 10.37
N GLY A 146 10.04 9.73 9.64
CA GLY A 146 11.42 9.81 10.13
C GLY A 146 12.17 8.49 10.01
N GLU A 147 13.27 8.36 10.72
CA GLU A 147 14.11 7.16 10.68
C GLU A 147 13.38 5.92 11.25
N PRO A 148 13.61 4.73 10.67
CA PRO A 148 13.02 3.51 11.17
C PRO A 148 13.57 3.15 12.56
N SER A 149 12.69 2.68 13.43
CA SER A 149 13.04 2.14 14.77
C SER A 149 13.66 0.75 14.73
N PHE A 150 13.53 0.04 13.60
CA PHE A 150 14.05 -1.32 13.42
C PHE A 150 14.31 -1.58 11.93
N VAL A 151 15.45 -2.22 11.63
CA VAL A 151 15.84 -2.64 10.28
C VAL A 151 16.50 -4.01 10.38
N GLU A 152 16.04 -4.96 9.59
CA GLU A 152 16.63 -6.28 9.39
C GLU A 152 16.61 -6.61 7.91
N ILE A 153 17.77 -6.82 7.29
CA ILE A 153 17.90 -7.16 5.86
C ILE A 153 18.64 -8.49 5.77
N ALA A 154 17.89 -9.55 5.50
CA ALA A 154 18.42 -10.91 5.42
C ALA A 154 18.69 -11.34 3.97
N SER A 155 18.09 -10.68 2.99
CA SER A 155 18.22 -11.03 1.56
C SER A 155 19.65 -11.01 1.04
N ASP A 156 20.53 -10.19 1.61
CA ASP A 156 21.94 -10.08 1.22
C ASP A 156 22.77 -11.32 1.58
N THR A 157 22.34 -12.11 2.58
CA THR A 157 23.14 -13.20 3.15
C THR A 157 22.43 -14.56 3.12
N ALA A 158 21.11 -14.57 3.03
CA ALA A 158 20.32 -15.79 3.01
C ALA A 158 20.56 -16.63 1.76
N LYS A 159 20.83 -17.93 1.93
CA LYS A 159 20.96 -18.87 0.79
C LYS A 159 19.60 -19.33 0.24
N SER A 160 18.55 -19.29 1.04
CA SER A 160 17.21 -19.76 0.70
C SER A 160 16.16 -18.69 1.02
N ASN A 161 15.23 -18.99 1.91
CA ASN A 161 14.16 -18.08 2.32
C ASN A 161 14.71 -16.95 3.18
N PHE A 162 14.16 -15.76 3.01
CA PHE A 162 14.53 -14.59 3.80
C PHE A 162 13.33 -13.71 4.10
N ARG A 163 13.54 -12.83 5.06
CA ARG A 163 12.67 -11.71 5.35
C ARG A 163 13.51 -10.45 5.52
N ASP A 164 13.19 -9.43 4.73
CA ASP A 164 13.65 -8.08 5.01
C ASP A 164 12.53 -7.35 5.73
N GLY A 165 12.82 -6.65 6.82
CA GLY A 165 11.82 -6.02 7.66
C GLY A 165 12.27 -4.65 8.17
N ILE A 166 11.41 -3.65 8.01
CA ILE A 166 11.66 -2.27 8.46
C ILE A 166 10.43 -1.75 9.18
N LYS A 167 10.60 -1.27 10.41
CA LYS A 167 9.50 -0.75 11.24
C LYS A 167 9.72 0.70 11.62
N TRP A 168 8.66 1.50 11.50
CA TRP A 168 8.55 2.86 12.04
C TRP A 168 7.52 2.84 13.17
N LEU A 169 8.01 2.69 14.41
CA LEU A 169 7.16 2.57 15.60
C LEU A 169 7.23 3.81 16.52
N SER A 170 8.17 4.72 16.25
CA SER A 170 8.44 5.90 17.07
C SER A 170 7.40 7.01 16.82
N GLY A 171 7.11 7.79 17.87
CA GLY A 171 6.21 8.95 17.80
C GLY A 171 4.72 8.63 17.99
N ASN A 172 3.89 9.69 17.94
CA ASN A 172 2.44 9.62 18.16
C ASN A 172 1.61 9.49 16.86
N GLY A 173 2.30 9.41 15.72
CA GLY A 173 1.70 9.30 14.40
C GLY A 173 1.33 7.86 14.04
N ASN A 174 1.14 7.64 12.74
CA ASN A 174 0.96 6.29 12.22
C ASN A 174 2.24 5.47 12.37
N LYS A 175 2.05 4.18 12.59
CA LYS A 175 3.09 3.18 12.60
C LYS A 175 3.07 2.44 11.28
N ALA A 176 4.24 2.01 10.85
CA ALA A 176 4.37 1.24 9.62
C ALA A 176 5.28 0.04 9.81
N TYR A 177 4.91 -1.07 9.18
CA TYR A 177 5.78 -2.22 9.01
C TYR A 177 5.85 -2.61 7.54
N LEU A 178 6.99 -2.30 6.90
CA LEU A 178 7.32 -2.74 5.55
C LEU A 178 8.16 -4.01 5.64
N PHE A 179 7.79 -5.06 4.93
CA PHE A 179 8.60 -6.27 4.86
C PHE A 179 8.51 -6.97 3.51
N MET A 180 9.61 -7.57 3.09
CA MET A 180 9.70 -8.38 1.89
C MET A 180 9.98 -9.81 2.29
N LEU A 181 9.12 -10.73 1.83
CA LEU A 181 9.33 -12.16 1.94
C LEU A 181 9.86 -12.65 0.60
N GLY A 182 10.88 -13.51 0.62
CA GLY A 182 11.41 -14.04 -0.62
C GLY A 182 12.27 -15.27 -0.44
N SER A 183 12.76 -15.78 -1.57
CA SER A 183 13.74 -16.86 -1.62
C SER A 183 14.80 -16.56 -2.67
N ASN A 184 16.07 -16.61 -2.27
CA ASN A 184 17.19 -16.48 -3.20
C ASN A 184 17.39 -17.73 -4.07
N SER A 185 16.78 -18.87 -3.71
CA SER A 185 16.87 -20.09 -4.51
C SER A 185 15.83 -20.18 -5.63
N THR A 186 14.68 -19.51 -5.47
CA THR A 186 13.58 -19.55 -6.46
C THR A 186 13.27 -18.19 -7.09
N ASP A 187 14.05 -17.17 -6.75
CA ASP A 187 13.82 -15.76 -7.07
C ASP A 187 12.50 -15.19 -6.54
N TYR A 188 11.64 -15.96 -5.88
CA TYR A 188 10.34 -15.52 -5.37
C TYR A 188 10.45 -14.26 -4.51
N ARG A 189 9.58 -13.27 -4.73
CA ARG A 189 9.43 -12.08 -3.88
C ARG A 189 7.96 -11.71 -3.66
N LYS A 190 7.67 -11.16 -2.50
CA LYS A 190 6.40 -10.54 -2.10
C LYS A 190 6.70 -9.39 -1.15
N ILE A 191 6.08 -8.24 -1.35
CA ILE A 191 6.22 -7.09 -0.43
C ILE A 191 4.90 -6.91 0.30
N ARG A 192 4.97 -6.70 1.62
CA ARG A 192 3.83 -6.30 2.44
C ARG A 192 4.13 -5.01 3.18
N LEU A 193 3.12 -4.17 3.34
CA LEU A 193 3.17 -2.95 4.13
C LEU A 193 1.91 -2.87 4.99
N ALA A 194 2.08 -2.90 6.30
CA ALA A 194 1.03 -2.56 7.26
C ALA A 194 1.17 -1.09 7.68
N ILE A 195 0.08 -0.35 7.66
CA ILE A 195 -0.02 1.02 8.21
C ILE A 195 -1.16 1.01 9.22
N TYR A 196 -0.88 1.47 10.43
CA TYR A 196 -1.84 1.44 11.53
C TYR A 196 -1.58 2.56 12.54
N LYS A 197 -2.56 2.80 13.40
CA LYS A 197 -2.41 3.68 14.56
C LYS A 197 -2.75 2.90 15.82
N GLU A 198 -1.96 3.11 16.87
CA GLU A 198 -2.16 2.52 18.20
C GLU A 198 -2.81 3.49 19.17
#